data_AF-A0A0E2BK11-F1
#
_entry.id   AF-A0A0E2BK11-F1
#
_cell.length_a   1.000
_cell.length_b   1.000
_cell.length_c   1.000
_cell.angle_alpha   90.00
_cell.angle_beta   90.00
_cell.angle_gamma   90.00
#
_symmetry.space_group_name_H-M   'P 1'
#
loop_
_entity.id
_entity.type
_entity.pdbx_description
1 polymer ?
#
loop_
_entity_poly.entity_id
_entity_poly.type
_entity_poly.pdbx_seq_one_letter_code
_entity_poly.pdbx_strand_id
1 'polypeptide(L)'
;MSNPLSYPLTWVILSVNEDGLDSESVTRELDLNPDFSTPITATDKEGKLLGFGHWQLHSTLGAQAPLEDHILQILEKVQPSRHKVKEFATKHSLCMYVSVEFSDSTREETEISSRLLLLLGNLGIKLVFQPWKRD
;
A
#
# COMPACT_ATOMS: atom_id res chain seq x y z
N MET A 1 -16.70 4.88 -32.21
CA MET A 1 -16.55 5.55 -30.92
C MET A 1 -15.54 4.73 -30.13
N SER A 2 -14.35 5.27 -29.90
CA SER A 2 -13.29 4.63 -29.14
C SER A 2 -13.74 4.42 -27.70
N ASN A 3 -13.67 3.17 -27.23
CA ASN A 3 -13.89 2.83 -25.82
C ASN A 3 -13.04 3.76 -24.94
N PRO A 4 -13.56 4.28 -23.81
CA PRO A 4 -12.71 4.97 -22.84
C PRO A 4 -11.59 4.00 -22.45
N LEU A 5 -10.34 4.47 -22.53
CA LEU A 5 -9.14 3.73 -22.18
C LEU A 5 -9.33 3.13 -20.77
N SER A 6 -9.67 1.84 -20.69
CA SER A 6 -9.80 1.18 -19.40
C SER A 6 -8.40 0.86 -18.92
N TYR A 7 -7.98 1.47 -17.82
CA TYR A 7 -6.80 1.00 -17.12
C TYR A 7 -7.05 -0.41 -16.56
N PRO A 8 -6.01 -1.23 -16.42
CA PRO A 8 -6.07 -2.45 -15.63
C PRO A 8 -6.66 -2.15 -14.25
N LEU A 9 -7.45 -3.09 -13.69
CA LEU A 9 -7.99 -2.88 -12.35
C LEU A 9 -6.83 -2.91 -11.37
N THR A 10 -6.70 -1.85 -10.59
CA THR A 10 -5.54 -1.62 -9.74
C THR A 10 -5.98 -1.43 -8.30
N TRP A 11 -5.19 -2.02 -7.40
CA TRP A 11 -5.31 -1.79 -5.97
C TRP A 11 -3.93 -1.58 -5.37
N VAL A 12 -3.82 -0.57 -4.50
CA VAL A 12 -2.56 -0.20 -3.85
C VAL A 12 -2.79 0.06 -2.37
N ILE A 13 -1.94 -0.54 -1.54
CA ILE A 13 -1.85 -0.24 -0.11
C ILE A 13 -0.41 -0.01 0.31
N LEU A 14 -0.20 0.87 1.28
CA LEU A 14 1.03 0.93 2.05
C LEU A 14 0.78 0.22 3.38
N SER A 15 1.69 -0.66 3.78
CA SER A 15 1.49 -1.51 4.94
C SER A 15 2.80 -1.75 5.67
N VAL A 16 2.69 -1.83 6.99
CA VAL A 16 3.72 -2.39 7.87
C VAL A 16 3.27 -3.78 8.26
N ASN A 17 4.10 -4.79 7.98
CA ASN A 17 3.82 -6.18 8.29
C ASN A 17 5.03 -6.77 9.00
N GLU A 18 4.94 -6.89 10.33
CA GLU A 18 5.97 -7.50 11.17
C GLU A 18 5.31 -8.34 12.26
N ASP A 19 5.99 -9.41 12.66
CA ASP A 19 5.54 -10.23 13.77
C ASP A 19 5.60 -9.42 15.06
N GLY A 20 4.51 -9.42 15.83
CA GLY A 20 4.41 -8.64 17.06
C GLY A 20 4.24 -7.14 16.87
N LEU A 21 3.84 -6.68 15.69
CA LEU A 21 3.61 -5.26 15.40
C LEU A 21 2.58 -4.64 16.37
N ASP A 22 3.00 -3.60 17.09
CA ASP A 22 2.08 -2.71 17.82
C ASP A 22 1.62 -1.57 16.90
N SER A 23 0.41 -1.70 16.35
CA SER A 23 -0.17 -0.71 15.44
C SER A 23 -0.31 0.69 16.03
N GLU A 24 -0.45 0.82 17.35
CA GLU A 24 -0.51 2.13 18.00
C GLU A 24 0.85 2.80 18.03
N SER A 25 1.90 2.03 18.35
CA SER A 25 3.28 2.52 18.26
C SER A 25 3.64 2.92 16.83
N VAL A 26 3.27 2.13 15.83
CA VAL A 26 3.44 2.49 14.41
C VAL A 26 2.76 3.82 14.08
N THR A 27 1.52 4.01 14.53
CA THR A 27 0.76 5.26 14.32
C THR A 27 1.48 6.46 14.94
N ARG A 28 1.99 6.32 16.17
CA ARG A 28 2.74 7.38 16.87
C ARG A 28 4.08 7.70 16.19
N GLU A 29 4.81 6.68 15.77
CA GLU A 29 6.13 6.84 15.14
C GLU A 29 6.02 7.42 13.73
N LEU A 30 5.08 6.94 12.93
CA LEU A 30 4.83 7.47 11.59
C LEU A 30 4.15 8.83 11.63
N ASP A 31 3.39 9.14 12.69
CA ASP A 31 2.55 10.34 12.79
C ASP A 31 1.59 10.43 11.59
N LEU A 32 0.92 9.31 11.32
CA LEU A 32 -0.02 9.10 10.23
C LEU A 32 -1.22 8.32 10.76
N ASN A 33 -2.42 8.69 10.32
CA ASN A 33 -3.64 7.95 10.67
C ASN A 33 -3.84 6.80 9.67
N PRO A 34 -3.88 5.53 10.11
CA PRO A 34 -4.15 4.41 9.22
C PRO A 34 -5.59 4.43 8.72
N ASP A 35 -5.80 3.95 7.48
CA ASP A 35 -7.14 3.63 6.98
C ASP A 35 -7.63 2.30 7.58
N PHE A 36 -6.70 1.40 7.90
CA PHE A 36 -6.97 0.14 8.60
C PHE A 36 -5.84 -0.21 9.56
N SER A 37 -6.19 -0.55 10.80
CA SER A 37 -5.26 -1.12 11.76
C SER A 37 -5.92 -2.21 12.60
N THR A 38 -5.12 -3.19 13.00
CA THR A 38 -5.53 -4.20 13.98
C THR A 38 -4.47 -4.30 15.07
N PRO A 39 -4.86 -4.20 16.35
CA PRO A 39 -3.93 -4.38 17.44
C PRO A 39 -3.46 -5.84 17.51
N ILE A 40 -2.31 -6.08 18.14
CA ILE A 40 -1.77 -7.43 18.34
C ILE A 40 -2.72 -8.38 19.10
N THR A 41 -3.64 -7.82 19.90
CA THR A 41 -4.66 -8.54 20.66
C THR A 41 -5.91 -8.86 19.84
N ALA A 42 -5.96 -8.45 18.56
CA ALA A 42 -7.07 -8.74 17.68
C ALA A 42 -7.24 -10.26 17.50
N THR A 43 -8.48 -10.70 17.52
CA THR A 43 -8.87 -12.09 17.34
C THR A 43 -9.64 -12.25 16.04
N ASP A 44 -9.53 -13.43 15.43
CA ASP A 44 -10.38 -13.81 14.31
C ASP A 44 -11.82 -14.10 14.79
N LYS A 45 -12.68 -14.51 13.84
CA LYS A 45 -14.09 -14.85 14.12
C LYS A 45 -14.25 -16.03 15.07
N GLU A 46 -13.20 -16.83 15.26
CA GLU A 46 -13.18 -18.02 16.13
C GLU A 46 -12.55 -17.70 17.50
N GLY A 47 -12.15 -16.45 17.74
CA GLY A 47 -11.54 -15.99 18.98
C GLY A 47 -10.05 -16.30 19.10
N LYS A 48 -9.41 -16.77 18.02
CA LYS A 48 -7.97 -17.03 18.00
C LYS A 48 -7.23 -15.74 17.71
N LEU A 49 -6.16 -15.49 18.45
CA LEU A 49 -5.29 -14.32 18.19
C LEU A 49 -4.78 -14.38 16.75
N LEU A 50 -4.90 -13.26 16.04
CA LEU A 50 -4.36 -13.13 14.69
C LEU A 50 -2.84 -13.33 14.70
N GLY A 51 -2.16 -12.98 15.79
CA GLY A 51 -0.72 -13.20 15.98
C GLY A 51 0.16 -12.19 15.25
N PHE A 52 -0.43 -11.30 14.45
CA PHE A 52 0.22 -10.18 13.77
C PHE A 52 -0.72 -8.97 13.79
N GLY A 53 -0.15 -7.80 14.10
CA GLY A 53 -0.85 -6.53 13.95
C GLY A 53 -0.75 -6.03 12.51
N HIS A 54 -1.79 -5.35 12.03
CA HIS A 54 -1.73 -4.63 10.76
C HIS A 54 -1.76 -3.13 10.97
N TRP A 55 -1.03 -2.44 10.11
CA TRP A 55 -1.15 -1.00 9.93
C TRP A 55 -1.11 -0.70 8.43
N GLN A 56 -2.12 -0.01 7.90
CA GLN A 56 -2.29 0.17 6.46
C GLN A 56 -2.83 1.57 6.09
N LEU A 57 -2.33 2.11 4.99
CA LEU A 57 -2.95 3.18 4.21
C LEU A 57 -3.42 2.61 2.87
N HIS A 58 -4.62 2.96 2.47
CA HIS A 58 -5.26 2.49 1.24
C HIS A 58 -5.36 3.63 0.24
N SER A 59 -5.19 3.33 -1.04
CA SER A 59 -5.71 4.21 -2.06
C SER A 59 -7.24 4.13 -2.08
N THR A 60 -7.90 5.28 -2.16
CA THR A 60 -9.36 5.41 -2.24
C THR A 60 -9.86 5.69 -3.66
N LEU A 61 -8.96 5.73 -4.64
CA LEU A 61 -9.33 5.85 -6.05
C LEU A 61 -10.10 4.61 -6.50
N GLY A 62 -10.99 4.78 -7.47
CA GLY A 62 -11.63 3.65 -8.14
C GLY A 62 -10.59 2.77 -8.82
N ALA A 63 -10.82 1.46 -8.86
CA ALA A 63 -9.84 0.49 -9.38
C ALA A 63 -9.45 0.73 -10.85
N GLN A 64 -10.24 1.48 -11.61
CA GLN A 64 -9.92 1.84 -13.00
C GLN A 64 -8.99 3.05 -13.12
N ALA A 65 -8.49 3.62 -12.01
CA ALA A 65 -7.51 4.69 -12.05
C ALA A 65 -6.11 4.15 -12.41
N PRO A 66 -5.23 4.98 -12.99
CA PRO A 66 -3.85 4.60 -13.26
C PRO A 66 -3.10 4.13 -11.99
N LEU A 67 -2.24 3.12 -12.13
CA LEU A 67 -1.41 2.62 -11.03
C LEU A 67 -0.59 3.71 -10.35
N GLU A 68 0.03 4.60 -11.14
CA GLU A 68 0.79 5.71 -10.59
C GLU A 68 -0.07 6.67 -9.75
N ASP A 69 -1.31 6.92 -10.16
CA ASP A 69 -2.23 7.81 -9.42
C ASP A 69 -2.57 7.22 -8.05
N HIS A 70 -2.78 5.90 -7.98
CA HIS A 70 -2.98 5.21 -6.70
C HIS A 70 -1.75 5.33 -5.79
N ILE A 71 -0.55 5.14 -6.34
CA ILE A 71 0.71 5.29 -5.58
C ILE A 71 0.88 6.74 -5.10
N LEU A 72 0.67 7.71 -5.99
CA LEU A 72 0.80 9.13 -5.68
C LEU A 72 -0.16 9.57 -4.58
N GLN A 73 -1.42 9.12 -4.62
CA GLN A 73 -2.39 9.42 -3.56
C GLN A 73 -1.92 8.94 -2.17
N ILE A 74 -1.28 7.77 -2.11
CA ILE A 74 -0.69 7.30 -0.84
C ILE A 74 0.52 8.15 -0.45
N LEU A 75 1.36 8.53 -1.40
CA LEU A 75 2.50 9.40 -1.13
C LEU A 75 2.09 10.80 -0.67
N GLU A 76 0.94 11.31 -1.11
CA GLU A 76 0.33 12.53 -0.59
C GLU A 76 -0.06 12.39 0.88
N LYS A 77 -0.63 11.24 1.28
CA LYS A 77 -0.91 10.93 2.70
C LYS A 77 0.37 10.89 3.54
N VAL A 78 1.46 10.36 2.97
CA VAL A 78 2.77 10.23 3.62
C VAL A 78 3.54 11.55 3.68
N GLN A 79 3.29 12.47 2.74
CA GLN A 79 4.06 13.69 2.54
C GLN A 79 4.27 14.53 3.82
N PRO A 80 3.25 14.77 4.68
CA PRO A 80 3.42 15.59 5.88
C PRO A 80 4.45 15.00 6.87
N SER A 81 4.51 13.68 6.94
CA SER A 81 5.35 12.93 7.88
C SER A 81 6.52 12.24 7.19
N ARG A 82 6.93 12.70 5.98
CA ARG A 82 7.96 12.06 5.15
C ARG A 82 9.29 11.76 5.86
N HIS A 83 9.69 12.60 6.80
CA HIS A 83 10.95 12.45 7.54
C HIS A 83 10.86 11.29 8.53
N LYS A 84 9.72 11.17 9.24
CA LYS A 84 9.40 10.06 10.13
C LYS A 84 9.26 8.76 9.35
N VAL A 85 8.59 8.79 8.20
CA VAL A 85 8.47 7.61 7.32
C VAL A 85 9.84 7.11 6.88
N LYS A 86 10.73 8.01 6.46
CA LYS A 86 12.08 7.65 6.06
C LYS A 86 12.89 7.07 7.23
N GLU A 87 12.78 7.64 8.43
CA GLU A 87 13.44 7.11 9.62
C GLU A 87 12.86 5.73 10.01
N PHE A 88 11.54 5.60 10.03
CA PHE A 88 10.82 4.37 10.34
C PHE A 88 11.25 3.23 9.41
N ALA A 89 11.35 3.50 8.11
CA ALA A 89 11.78 2.53 7.10
C ALA A 89 13.25 2.08 7.24
N THR A 90 14.07 2.74 8.07
CA THR A 90 15.42 2.24 8.39
C THR A 90 15.41 1.11 9.42
N LYS A 91 14.33 1.00 10.20
CA LYS A 91 14.17 0.04 11.30
C LYS A 91 13.17 -1.05 10.95
N HIS A 92 12.12 -0.69 10.20
CA HIS A 92 10.98 -1.53 9.91
C HIS A 92 10.77 -1.74 8.40
N SER A 93 10.13 -2.84 8.02
CA SER A 93 9.79 -3.12 6.63
C SER A 93 8.48 -2.44 6.24
N LEU A 94 8.60 -1.28 5.60
CA LEU A 94 7.48 -0.55 5.01
C LEU A 94 7.26 -0.99 3.55
N CYS A 95 6.13 -1.62 3.27
CA CYS A 95 5.82 -2.25 1.98
C CYS A 95 4.60 -1.60 1.32
N MET A 96 4.78 -1.16 0.09
CA MET A 96 3.68 -0.79 -0.81
C MET A 96 3.30 -2.00 -1.65
N TYR A 97 2.15 -2.60 -1.34
CA TYR A 97 1.60 -3.70 -2.12
C TYR A 97 0.76 -3.15 -3.27
N VAL A 98 1.02 -3.66 -4.46
CA VAL A 98 0.30 -3.33 -5.69
C VAL A 98 -0.28 -4.61 -6.27
N SER A 99 -1.55 -4.57 -6.66
CA SER A 99 -2.23 -5.65 -7.38
C SER A 99 -2.82 -5.06 -8.65
N VAL A 100 -2.58 -5.73 -9.79
CA VAL A 100 -2.98 -5.27 -11.11
C VAL A 100 -3.67 -6.42 -11.85
N GLU A 101 -4.87 -6.17 -12.34
CA GLU A 101 -5.66 -7.09 -13.15
C GLU A 101 -5.80 -6.58 -14.57
N PHE A 102 -5.16 -7.26 -15.51
CA PHE A 102 -5.31 -7.02 -16.94
C PHE A 102 -6.61 -7.63 -17.43
N SER A 103 -7.70 -6.86 -17.35
CA SER A 103 -9.03 -7.26 -17.82
C SER A 103 -9.22 -7.05 -19.33
N ASP A 104 -8.39 -6.21 -19.95
CA ASP A 104 -8.36 -5.92 -21.38
C ASP A 104 -7.19 -6.68 -22.05
N SER A 105 -7.49 -7.57 -22.99
CA SER A 105 -6.49 -8.36 -23.71
C SER A 105 -5.59 -7.53 -24.64
N THR A 106 -5.87 -6.24 -24.82
CA THR A 106 -5.02 -5.32 -25.60
C THR A 106 -3.93 -4.66 -24.76
N ARG A 107 -3.99 -4.77 -23.43
CA ARG A 107 -2.99 -4.23 -22.50
C ARG A 107 -2.32 -5.37 -21.76
N GLU A 108 -1.06 -5.61 -22.10
CA GLU A 108 -0.25 -6.69 -21.51
C GLU A 108 0.68 -6.18 -20.38
N GLU A 109 0.82 -4.86 -20.24
CA GLU A 109 1.73 -4.24 -19.27
C GLU A 109 1.17 -2.96 -18.65
N THR A 110 1.71 -2.61 -17.49
CA THR A 110 1.57 -1.31 -16.83
C THR A 110 2.95 -0.85 -16.41
N GLU A 111 3.15 0.46 -16.32
CA GLU A 111 4.44 1.04 -15.99
C GLU A 111 4.39 1.86 -14.70
N ILE A 112 5.57 2.02 -14.10
CA ILE A 112 5.86 2.96 -13.03
C ILE A 112 7.07 3.75 -13.49
N SER A 113 6.93 5.06 -13.54
CA SER A 113 7.98 5.98 -13.94
C SER A 113 9.20 5.85 -13.03
N SER A 114 10.39 6.02 -13.61
CA SER A 114 11.64 5.97 -12.85
C SER A 114 11.68 7.01 -11.73
N ARG A 115 11.01 8.16 -11.92
CA ARG A 115 10.88 9.20 -10.89
C ARG A 115 10.13 8.68 -9.67
N LEU A 116 9.03 7.96 -9.87
CA LEU A 116 8.23 7.42 -8.79
C LEU A 116 8.98 6.29 -8.06
N LEU A 117 9.68 5.42 -8.80
CA LEU A 117 10.55 4.39 -8.22
C LEU A 117 11.66 4.99 -7.35
N LEU A 118 12.30 6.07 -7.82
CA LEU A 118 13.32 6.79 -7.03
C LEU A 118 12.74 7.43 -5.77
N LEU A 119 11.51 7.96 -5.84
CA LEU A 119 10.83 8.55 -4.69
C LEU A 119 10.51 7.48 -3.62
N LEU A 120 9.98 6.33 -4.04
CA LEU A 120 9.73 5.19 -3.16
C LEU A 120 11.03 4.71 -2.49
N GLY A 121 12.09 4.53 -3.29
CA GLY A 121 13.40 4.14 -2.79
C GLY A 121 13.99 5.15 -1.79
N ASN A 122 13.86 6.46 -2.04
CA ASN A 122 14.34 7.49 -1.11
C ASN A 122 13.57 7.51 0.22
N LEU A 123 12.32 7.06 0.23
CA LEU A 123 11.49 6.90 1.43
C LEU A 123 11.73 5.56 2.14
N GLY A 124 12.52 4.66 1.56
CA GLY A 124 12.71 3.30 2.08
C GLY A 124 11.49 2.38 1.89
N ILE A 125 10.55 2.75 1.02
CA ILE A 125 9.35 1.98 0.75
C ILE A 125 9.66 0.90 -0.28
N LYS A 126 9.41 -0.36 0.08
CA LYS A 126 9.52 -1.50 -0.84
C LYS A 126 8.26 -1.61 -1.68
N LEU A 127 8.40 -1.73 -2.99
CA LEU A 127 7.29 -2.05 -3.87
C LEU A 127 7.13 -3.57 -3.98
N VAL A 128 5.94 -4.11 -3.72
CA VAL A 128 5.64 -5.55 -3.75
C VAL A 128 4.44 -5.81 -4.64
N PHE A 129 4.61 -6.66 -5.64
CA PHE A 129 3.53 -7.08 -6.52
C PHE A 129 2.79 -8.27 -5.93
N GLN A 130 1.49 -8.12 -5.71
CA GLN A 130 0.60 -9.21 -5.31
C GLN A 130 -0.19 -9.71 -6.51
N PRO A 131 -0.40 -11.03 -6.62
CA PRO A 131 -1.29 -11.56 -7.64
C PRO A 131 -2.70 -11.08 -7.37
N TRP A 132 -3.39 -10.61 -8.42
CA TRP A 132 -4.81 -10.40 -8.34
C TRP A 132 -5.52 -11.75 -8.21
N LYS A 133 -6.19 -11.98 -7.08
CA LYS A 133 -7.03 -13.17 -6.88
C LYS A 133 -8.47 -12.79 -7.19
N ARG A 134 -8.99 -13.31 -8.31
CA ARG A 134 -10.45 -13.38 -8.51
C ARG A 134 -10.95 -14.53 -7.65
N ASP A 135 -11.64 -14.22 -6.57
CA ASP A 135 -12.51 -15.19 -5.91
C ASP A 135 -13.72 -15.53 -6.81
#